data_AF-A0A8D5ZF92-F1
#
_entry.id   AF-A0A8D5ZF92-F1
#
_cell.length_a   1.000
_cell.length_b   1.000
_cell.length_c   1.000
_cell.angle_alpha   90.00
_cell.angle_beta   90.00
_cell.angle_gamma   90.00
#
_symmetry.space_group_name_H-M   'P 1'
#
loop_
_entity.id
_entity.type
_entity.pdbx_description
1 polymer ?
#
loop_
_entity_poly.entity_id
_entity_poly.type
_entity_poly.pdbx_seq_one_letter_code
_entity_poly.pdbx_strand_id
1 'polypeptide(L)'
;MSSGSLTERLIAEITENPELADKLKKLIENVTLTEISRELKIYRQDIQRLSEEQTRLAQEQVKLREDFNKLYQEQVKLREDFQKLSEEQTRLAQEQVKLREDFQKLSEEQTRLAQEQVKLREDFNKLLNEVKELKLSYKRLDKKVDRMFGAMLKGFTDLSQFAGMTFEEFVRRFLENYLKDMKILPKDKSLTSTIIEGEEIDVFSEDPPIIGEVTSFTQSTDEINKILRKAEVFRRKYGKEPAKYLIIMTTRKKTYRELEEMAKKWNINLIVGKISG
;
A
#
# COMPACT_ATOMS: atom_id res chain seq x y z
N MET A 1 -17.09 -82.22 120.42
CA MET A 1 -18.43 -82.47 119.85
C MET A 1 -18.90 -81.16 119.24
N SER A 2 -19.29 -81.19 117.96
CA SER A 2 -19.26 -80.07 117.01
C SER A 2 -19.71 -78.71 117.55
N SER A 3 -18.75 -77.79 117.74
CA SER A 3 -19.06 -76.37 117.66
C SER A 3 -19.30 -76.09 116.19
N GLY A 4 -20.57 -76.19 115.76
CA GLY A 4 -20.99 -75.90 114.39
C GLY A 4 -20.38 -74.59 113.88
N SER A 5 -20.16 -74.52 112.57
CA SER A 5 -19.51 -73.36 111.95
C SER A 5 -20.23 -72.08 112.39
N LEU A 6 -19.51 -70.95 112.41
CA LEU A 6 -20.08 -69.66 112.79
C LEU A 6 -21.40 -69.39 112.05
N THR A 7 -21.50 -69.83 110.80
CA THR A 7 -22.70 -69.82 109.95
C THR A 7 -23.84 -70.66 110.51
N GLU A 8 -23.57 -71.89 110.94
CA GLU A 8 -24.60 -72.80 111.50
C GLU A 8 -25.17 -72.26 112.82
N ARG A 9 -24.33 -71.66 113.67
CA ARG A 9 -24.77 -71.00 114.91
C ARG A 9 -25.61 -69.76 114.63
N LEU A 10 -25.19 -68.94 113.66
CA LEU A 10 -25.93 -67.75 113.23
C LEU A 10 -27.32 -68.13 112.70
N ILE A 11 -27.40 -69.19 111.89
CA ILE A 11 -28.67 -69.69 111.32
C ILE A 11 -29.61 -70.17 112.44
N ALA A 12 -29.12 -70.92 113.41
CA ALA A 12 -29.93 -71.38 114.55
C ALA A 12 -30.52 -70.19 115.34
N GLU A 13 -29.69 -69.18 115.65
CA GLU A 13 -30.08 -68.00 116.44
C GLU A 13 -31.07 -67.08 115.69
N ILE A 14 -30.93 -66.96 114.37
CA ILE A 14 -31.90 -66.26 113.51
C ILE A 14 -33.23 -67.02 113.43
N THR A 15 -33.19 -68.35 113.43
CA THR A 15 -34.40 -69.19 113.33
C THR A 15 -35.22 -69.17 114.62
N GLU A 16 -34.57 -69.09 115.78
CA GLU A 16 -35.22 -69.03 117.09
C GLU A 16 -35.67 -67.62 117.52
N ASN A 17 -35.20 -66.55 116.86
CA ASN A 17 -35.54 -65.16 117.17
C ASN A 17 -36.16 -64.40 115.97
N PRO A 18 -37.50 -64.32 115.88
CA PRO A 18 -38.21 -63.64 114.80
C PRO A 18 -37.84 -62.15 114.64
N GLU A 19 -37.51 -61.46 115.73
CA GLU A 19 -37.14 -60.04 115.71
C GLU A 19 -35.74 -59.85 115.09
N LEU A 20 -34.82 -60.78 115.36
CA LEU A 20 -33.48 -60.80 114.76
C LEU A 20 -33.55 -61.12 113.25
N ALA A 21 -34.42 -62.06 112.86
CA ALA A 21 -34.67 -62.38 111.45
C ALA A 21 -35.23 -61.17 110.66
N ASP A 22 -36.18 -60.43 111.22
CA ASP A 22 -36.74 -59.22 110.59
C ASP A 22 -35.71 -58.10 110.47
N LYS A 23 -34.88 -57.88 111.50
CA LYS A 23 -33.78 -56.90 111.47
C LYS A 23 -32.73 -57.26 110.42
N LEU A 24 -32.34 -58.53 110.33
CA LEU A 24 -31.38 -58.99 109.32
C LEU A 24 -31.95 -58.86 107.91
N LYS A 25 -33.22 -59.21 107.69
CA LYS A 25 -33.91 -59.02 106.42
C LYS A 25 -33.91 -57.55 105.98
N LYS A 26 -34.31 -56.63 106.88
CA LYS A 26 -34.28 -55.18 106.62
C LYS A 26 -32.88 -54.67 106.31
N LEU A 27 -31.86 -55.18 107.00
CA LEU A 27 -30.47 -54.83 106.74
C LEU A 27 -30.03 -55.29 105.34
N ILE A 28 -30.32 -56.54 104.95
CA ILE A 28 -30.01 -57.08 103.62
C ILE A 28 -30.77 -56.31 102.53
N GLU A 29 -32.05 -56.00 102.73
CA GLU A 29 -32.85 -55.18 101.81
C GLU A 29 -32.25 -53.78 101.64
N ASN A 30 -31.86 -53.11 102.74
CA ASN A 30 -31.22 -51.79 102.67
C ASN A 30 -29.87 -51.82 101.95
N VAL A 31 -29.03 -52.82 102.22
CA VAL A 31 -27.72 -52.97 101.56
C VAL A 31 -27.90 -53.24 100.07
N THR A 32 -28.81 -54.14 99.68
CA THR A 32 -29.07 -54.46 98.27
C THR A 32 -29.68 -53.28 97.52
N LEU A 33 -30.65 -52.56 98.11
CA LEU A 33 -31.22 -51.34 97.52
C LEU A 33 -30.17 -50.22 97.36
N THR A 34 -29.21 -50.12 98.28
CA THR A 34 -28.13 -49.13 98.20
C THR A 34 -27.18 -49.42 97.03
N GLU A 35 -26.79 -50.68 96.83
CA GLU A 35 -25.89 -51.06 95.74
C GLU A 35 -26.59 -50.91 94.37
N ILE A 36 -27.84 -51.37 94.25
CA ILE A 36 -28.66 -51.16 93.05
C ILE A 36 -28.81 -49.66 92.73
N SER A 37 -29.04 -48.82 93.75
CA SER A 37 -29.15 -47.37 93.56
C SER A 37 -27.84 -46.75 93.07
N ARG A 38 -26.68 -47.24 93.55
CA ARG A 38 -25.36 -46.80 93.08
C ARG A 38 -25.15 -47.18 91.61
N GLU A 39 -25.42 -48.43 91.23
CA GLU A 39 -25.29 -48.88 89.83
C GLU A 39 -26.22 -48.10 88.90
N LEU A 40 -27.49 -47.90 89.28
CA LEU A 40 -28.44 -47.10 88.51
C LEU A 40 -27.97 -45.65 88.31
N LYS A 41 -27.28 -45.07 89.31
CA LYS A 41 -26.69 -43.74 89.18
C LYS A 41 -25.54 -43.72 88.16
N ILE A 42 -24.69 -44.75 88.16
CA ILE A 42 -23.59 -44.89 87.18
C ILE A 42 -24.16 -45.06 85.78
N TYR A 43 -25.11 -45.99 85.59
CA TYR A 43 -25.75 -46.19 84.29
C TYR A 43 -26.44 -44.94 83.77
N ARG A 44 -27.09 -44.15 84.64
CA ARG A 44 -27.69 -42.87 84.24
C ARG A 44 -26.64 -41.88 83.74
N GLN A 45 -25.48 -41.80 84.39
CA GLN A 45 -24.38 -40.94 83.96
C GLN A 45 -23.78 -41.39 82.62
N ASP A 46 -23.62 -42.69 82.41
CA ASP A 46 -23.12 -43.23 81.15
C ASP A 46 -24.10 -43.02 80.00
N ILE A 47 -25.40 -43.24 80.24
CA ILE A 47 -26.47 -42.92 79.27
C ILE A 47 -26.43 -41.43 78.90
N GLN A 48 -26.24 -40.55 79.88
CA GLN A 48 -26.14 -39.11 79.62
C GLN A 48 -24.92 -38.78 78.75
N ARG A 49 -23.74 -39.34 79.06
CA ARG A 49 -22.51 -39.14 78.26
C ARG A 49 -22.67 -39.65 76.83
N LEU A 50 -23.26 -40.83 76.65
CA LEU A 50 -23.53 -41.40 75.33
C LEU A 50 -24.51 -40.52 74.54
N SER A 51 -25.51 -39.95 75.19
CA SER A 51 -26.46 -39.02 74.55
C SER A 51 -25.79 -37.72 74.10
N GLU A 52 -24.89 -37.16 74.92
CA GLU A 52 -24.09 -35.99 74.57
C GLU A 52 -23.15 -36.28 73.39
N GLU A 53 -22.49 -37.44 73.37
CA GLU A 53 -21.64 -37.88 72.27
C GLU A 53 -22.41 -38.12 70.97
N GLN A 54 -23.58 -38.77 71.03
CA GLN A 54 -24.45 -38.92 69.86
C GLN A 54 -24.88 -37.55 69.30
N THR A 55 -25.18 -36.59 70.16
CA THR A 55 -25.54 -35.23 69.74
C THR A 55 -24.37 -34.55 69.04
N ARG A 56 -23.14 -34.67 69.57
CA ARG A 56 -21.93 -34.14 68.96
C ARG A 56 -21.67 -34.76 67.58
N LEU A 57 -21.76 -36.09 67.47
CA LEU A 57 -21.57 -36.80 66.20
C LEU A 57 -22.63 -36.41 65.16
N ALA A 58 -23.88 -36.22 65.57
CA ALA A 58 -24.94 -35.74 64.68
C ALA A 58 -24.61 -34.33 64.13
N GLN A 59 -24.09 -33.43 64.97
CA GLN A 59 -23.66 -32.10 64.53
C GLN A 59 -22.46 -32.16 63.55
N GLU A 60 -21.50 -33.04 63.79
CA GLU A 60 -20.36 -33.25 62.90
C GLU A 60 -20.81 -33.80 61.53
N GLN A 61 -21.76 -34.74 61.50
CA GLN A 61 -22.32 -35.26 60.25
C GLN A 61 -23.04 -34.17 59.45
N VAL A 62 -23.77 -33.26 60.12
CA VAL A 62 -24.41 -32.12 59.44
C VAL A 62 -23.36 -31.22 58.80
N LYS A 63 -22.30 -30.84 59.53
CA LYS A 63 -21.21 -30.01 59.00
C LYS A 63 -20.51 -30.67 57.81
N LEU A 64 -20.20 -31.96 57.91
CA LEU A 64 -19.57 -32.71 56.82
C LEU A 64 -20.45 -32.72 55.57
N ARG A 65 -21.78 -32.82 55.73
CA ARG A 65 -22.73 -32.76 54.61
C ARG A 65 -22.76 -31.37 53.96
N GLU A 66 -22.69 -30.31 54.74
CA GLU A 66 -22.60 -28.94 54.23
C GLU A 66 -21.32 -28.72 53.43
N ASP A 67 -20.18 -29.17 53.94
CA ASP A 67 -18.88 -29.05 53.26
C ASP A 67 -18.85 -29.89 51.97
N PHE A 68 -19.42 -31.10 51.99
CA PHE A 68 -19.56 -31.92 50.79
C PHE A 68 -20.41 -31.21 49.72
N ASN A 69 -21.51 -30.57 50.11
CA ASN A 69 -22.36 -29.82 49.18
C ASN A 69 -21.62 -28.61 48.57
N LYS A 70 -20.80 -27.89 49.37
CA LYS A 70 -19.97 -26.79 48.86
C LYS A 70 -18.94 -27.28 47.84
N LEU A 71 -18.21 -28.36 48.16
CA LEU A 71 -17.24 -28.97 47.26
C LEU A 71 -17.90 -29.44 45.96
N TYR A 72 -19.10 -30.02 46.04
CA TYR A 72 -19.85 -30.41 44.84
C TYR A 72 -20.19 -29.21 43.96
N GLN A 73 -20.65 -28.10 44.56
CA GLN A 73 -20.93 -26.86 43.81
C GLN A 73 -19.69 -26.26 43.16
N GLU A 74 -18.54 -26.27 43.85
CA GLU A 74 -17.26 -25.83 43.28
C GLU A 74 -16.83 -26.72 42.12
N GLN A 75 -17.00 -28.04 42.23
CA GLN A 75 -16.68 -28.97 41.15
C GLN A 75 -17.56 -28.74 39.91
N VAL A 76 -18.84 -28.42 40.09
CA VAL A 76 -19.74 -28.08 38.97
C VAL A 76 -19.27 -26.79 38.28
N LYS A 77 -18.98 -25.73 39.04
CA LYS A 77 -18.47 -24.46 38.48
C LYS A 77 -17.16 -24.66 37.71
N LEU A 78 -16.23 -25.42 38.28
CA LEU A 78 -14.95 -25.70 37.63
C LEU A 78 -15.13 -26.45 36.30
N ARG A 79 -16.12 -27.37 36.23
CA ARG A 79 -16.45 -28.07 34.98
C ARG A 79 -17.01 -27.10 33.92
N GLU A 80 -17.89 -26.18 34.32
CA GLU A 80 -18.43 -25.16 33.42
C GLU A 80 -17.33 -24.24 32.88
N ASP A 81 -16.41 -23.79 33.74
CA ASP A 81 -15.30 -22.94 33.33
C ASP A 81 -14.33 -23.67 32.39
N PHE A 82 -14.05 -24.95 32.65
CA PHE A 82 -13.26 -25.78 31.74
C PHE A 82 -13.90 -25.93 30.36
N GLN A 83 -15.23 -26.10 30.31
CA GLN A 83 -15.96 -26.17 29.05
C GLN A 83 -15.84 -24.86 28.26
N LYS A 84 -16.06 -23.70 28.90
CA LYS A 84 -15.91 -22.39 28.26
C LYS A 84 -14.50 -22.18 27.71
N LEU A 85 -13.48 -22.57 28.47
CA LEU A 85 -12.08 -22.47 28.04
C LEU A 85 -11.81 -23.35 26.81
N SER A 86 -12.38 -24.56 26.76
CA SER A 86 -12.24 -25.46 25.62
C SER A 86 -12.93 -24.90 24.36
N GLU A 87 -14.09 -24.26 24.51
CA GLU A 87 -14.80 -23.59 23.42
C GLU A 87 -13.99 -22.39 22.89
N GLU A 88 -13.43 -21.58 23.78
CA GLU A 88 -12.56 -20.45 23.40
C GLU A 88 -11.29 -20.91 22.68
N GLN A 89 -10.65 -21.97 23.17
CA GLN A 89 -9.47 -22.55 22.52
C GLN A 89 -9.79 -23.04 21.11
N THR A 90 -10.97 -23.65 20.91
CA THR A 90 -11.44 -24.09 19.59
C THR A 90 -11.67 -22.91 18.65
N ARG A 91 -12.29 -21.83 19.14
CA ARG A 91 -12.50 -20.60 18.36
C ARG A 91 -11.17 -19.97 17.93
N LEU A 92 -10.23 -19.84 18.86
CA LEU A 92 -8.90 -19.29 18.57
C LEU A 92 -8.13 -20.13 17.56
N ALA A 93 -8.24 -21.45 17.62
CA ALA A 93 -7.63 -22.33 16.62
C ALA A 93 -8.21 -22.09 15.21
N GLN A 94 -9.53 -21.90 15.10
CA GLN A 94 -10.18 -21.57 13.82
C GLN A 94 -9.76 -20.20 13.29
N GLU A 95 -9.64 -19.19 14.15
CA GLU A 95 -9.15 -17.86 13.77
C GLU A 95 -7.70 -17.90 13.27
N GLN A 96 -6.83 -18.69 13.91
CA GLN A 96 -5.45 -18.88 13.43
C GLN A 96 -5.39 -19.53 12.05
N VAL A 97 -6.27 -20.50 11.75
CA VAL A 97 -6.35 -21.12 10.43
C VAL A 97 -6.75 -20.08 9.37
N LYS A 98 -7.80 -19.29 9.63
CA LYS A 98 -8.23 -18.22 8.71
C LYS A 98 -7.12 -17.20 8.46
N LEU A 99 -6.42 -16.78 9.52
CA LEU A 99 -5.34 -15.82 9.39
C LEU A 99 -4.18 -16.36 8.53
N ARG A 100 -3.88 -17.66 8.61
CA ARG A 100 -2.89 -18.30 7.72
C ARG A 100 -3.34 -18.31 6.27
N GLU A 101 -4.61 -18.60 6.00
CA GLU A 101 -5.17 -18.57 4.65
C GLU A 101 -5.12 -17.16 4.05
N ASP A 102 -5.47 -16.14 4.82
CA ASP A 102 -5.43 -14.75 4.37
C ASP A 102 -3.98 -14.29 4.11
N PHE A 103 -3.03 -14.70 4.95
CA PHE A 103 -1.61 -14.43 4.72
C PHE A 103 -1.10 -15.09 3.43
N GLN A 104 -1.53 -16.32 3.13
CA GLN A 104 -1.17 -17.00 1.89
C GLN A 104 -1.71 -16.25 0.65
N LYS A 105 -2.98 -15.84 0.67
CA LYS A 105 -3.58 -15.05 -0.42
C LYS A 105 -2.84 -13.74 -0.66
N LEU A 106 -2.46 -13.05 0.42
CA LEU A 106 -1.70 -11.79 0.33
C LEU A 106 -0.32 -12.03 -0.30
N SER A 107 0.36 -13.12 0.05
CA SER A 107 1.65 -13.50 -0.54
C SER A 107 1.55 -13.82 -2.03
N GLU A 108 0.47 -14.49 -2.45
CA GLU A 108 0.20 -14.79 -3.86
C GLU A 108 -0.08 -13.50 -4.66
N GLU A 109 -0.87 -12.58 -4.11
CA GLU A 109 -1.14 -11.28 -4.71
C GLU A 109 0.14 -10.43 -4.84
N GLN A 110 0.98 -10.39 -3.82
CA GLN A 110 2.26 -9.69 -3.86
C GLN A 110 3.17 -10.24 -4.97
N THR A 111 3.19 -11.57 -5.15
CA THR A 111 3.95 -12.21 -6.21
C THR A 111 3.42 -11.84 -7.60
N ARG A 112 2.09 -11.82 -7.78
CA ARG A 112 1.46 -11.38 -9.04
C ARG A 112 1.80 -9.93 -9.37
N LEU A 113 1.70 -9.02 -8.39
CA LEU A 113 2.04 -7.61 -8.57
C LEU A 113 3.51 -7.41 -8.94
N ALA A 114 4.43 -8.18 -8.35
CA ALA A 114 5.84 -8.14 -8.71
C ALA A 114 6.06 -8.54 -10.19
N GLN A 115 5.37 -9.57 -10.67
CA GLN A 115 5.43 -10.00 -12.08
C GLN A 115 4.86 -8.94 -13.03
N GLU A 116 3.76 -8.28 -12.66
CA GLU A 116 3.19 -7.18 -13.46
C GLU A 116 4.13 -5.98 -13.57
N GLN A 117 4.82 -5.60 -12.48
CA GLN A 117 5.82 -4.55 -12.52
C GLN A 117 7.00 -4.87 -13.45
N VAL A 118 7.45 -6.13 -13.50
CA VAL A 118 8.49 -6.56 -14.43
C VAL A 118 8.04 -6.40 -15.88
N LYS A 119 6.83 -6.89 -16.22
CA LYS A 119 6.26 -6.74 -17.58
C LYS A 119 6.13 -5.27 -17.97
N LEU A 120 5.61 -4.43 -17.09
CA LEU A 120 5.46 -3.00 -17.35
C LEU A 120 6.82 -2.33 -17.63
N ARG A 121 7.88 -2.73 -16.90
CA ARG A 121 9.23 -2.23 -17.13
C ARG A 121 9.79 -2.67 -18.48
N GLU A 122 9.54 -3.91 -18.90
CA GLU A 122 9.93 -4.40 -20.22
C GLU A 122 9.24 -3.63 -21.34
N ASP A 123 7.93 -3.42 -21.24
CA ASP A 123 7.16 -2.69 -22.24
C ASP A 123 7.58 -1.21 -22.31
N PHE A 124 7.85 -0.59 -21.17
CA PHE A 124 8.42 0.77 -21.13
C PHE A 124 9.77 0.85 -21.86
N ASN A 125 10.64 -0.14 -21.67
CA ASN A 125 11.94 -0.19 -22.36
C ASN A 125 11.79 -0.38 -23.87
N LYS A 126 10.83 -1.19 -24.33
CA LYS A 126 10.52 -1.33 -25.77
C LYS A 126 10.06 0.00 -26.36
N LEU A 127 9.14 0.68 -25.69
CA LEU A 127 8.63 1.99 -26.12
C LEU A 127 9.75 3.03 -26.20
N LEU A 128 10.67 3.03 -25.24
CA LEU A 128 11.83 3.92 -25.25
C LEU A 128 12.74 3.67 -26.46
N ASN A 129 12.92 2.41 -26.85
CA ASN A 129 13.70 2.05 -28.04
C ASN A 129 13.00 2.48 -29.33
N GLU A 130 11.68 2.27 -29.44
CA GLU A 130 10.89 2.75 -30.58
C GLU A 130 10.98 4.27 -30.74
N VAL A 131 10.89 5.03 -29.65
CA VAL A 131 11.04 6.49 -29.68
C VAL A 131 12.45 6.90 -30.13
N LYS A 132 13.50 6.18 -29.72
CA LYS A 132 14.87 6.43 -30.19
C LYS A 132 14.99 6.19 -31.69
N GLU A 133 14.48 5.07 -32.19
CA GLU A 133 14.49 4.75 -33.61
C GLU A 133 13.70 5.76 -34.44
N LEU A 134 12.55 6.20 -33.94
CA LEU A 134 11.75 7.24 -34.57
C LEU A 134 12.52 8.56 -34.66
N LYS A 135 13.21 8.99 -33.59
CA LYS A 135 14.06 10.19 -33.60
C LYS A 135 15.19 10.08 -34.62
N LEU A 136 15.81 8.90 -34.76
CA LEU A 136 16.85 8.66 -35.77
C LEU A 136 16.26 8.67 -37.19
N SER A 137 15.08 8.09 -37.39
CA SER A 137 14.35 8.13 -38.66
C SER A 137 14.02 9.56 -39.06
N TYR A 138 13.49 10.36 -38.13
CA TYR A 138 13.18 11.78 -38.33
C TYR A 138 14.42 12.58 -38.74
N LYS A 139 15.54 12.45 -38.03
CA LYS A 139 16.82 13.10 -38.40
C LYS A 139 17.32 12.68 -39.79
N ARG A 140 17.09 11.43 -40.20
CA ARG A 140 17.46 10.95 -41.55
C ARG A 140 16.54 11.55 -42.62
N LEU A 141 15.25 11.69 -42.32
CA LEU A 141 14.28 12.29 -43.22
C LEU A 141 14.56 13.78 -43.42
N ASP A 142 14.82 14.51 -42.33
CA ASP A 142 15.19 15.93 -42.33
C ASP A 142 16.39 16.19 -43.26
N LYS A 143 17.48 15.43 -43.08
CA LYS A 143 18.65 15.47 -43.98
C LYS A 143 18.36 15.06 -45.43
N LYS A 144 17.32 14.26 -45.69
CA LYS A 144 16.92 13.93 -47.08
C LYS A 144 16.18 15.10 -47.70
N VAL A 145 15.28 15.74 -46.95
CA VAL A 145 14.56 16.96 -47.38
C VAL A 145 15.54 18.08 -47.70
N ASP A 146 16.50 18.36 -46.81
CA ASP A 146 17.54 19.38 -47.05
C ASP A 146 18.32 19.11 -48.34
N ARG A 147 18.72 17.85 -48.58
CA ARG A 147 19.45 17.47 -49.79
C ARG A 147 18.60 17.57 -51.05
N MET A 148 17.32 17.21 -50.98
CA MET A 148 16.40 17.38 -52.11
C MET A 148 16.22 18.85 -52.44
N PHE A 149 16.04 19.69 -51.42
CA PHE A 149 15.89 21.11 -51.61
C PHE A 149 17.16 21.75 -52.17
N GLY A 150 18.33 21.37 -51.65
CA GLY A 150 19.62 21.78 -52.20
C GLY A 150 19.81 21.37 -53.66
N ALA A 151 19.43 20.14 -54.02
CA ALA A 151 19.47 19.66 -55.41
C ALA A 151 18.53 20.46 -56.33
N MET A 152 17.35 20.83 -55.83
CA MET A 152 16.40 21.67 -56.56
C MET A 152 16.94 23.08 -56.78
N LEU A 153 17.46 23.75 -55.74
CA LEU A 153 18.06 25.08 -55.89
C LEU A 153 19.24 25.07 -56.88
N LYS A 154 20.04 24.00 -56.85
CA LYS A 154 21.12 23.81 -57.82
C LYS A 154 20.58 23.65 -59.24
N GLY A 155 19.60 22.78 -59.46
CA GLY A 155 18.97 22.59 -60.77
C GLY A 155 18.31 23.86 -61.31
N PHE A 156 17.75 24.69 -60.43
CA PHE A 156 17.22 25.99 -60.82
C PHE A 156 18.30 26.92 -61.39
N THR A 157 19.53 26.88 -60.87
CA THR A 157 20.62 27.74 -61.37
C THR A 157 20.83 27.53 -62.87
N ASP A 158 20.84 26.27 -63.32
CA ASP A 158 21.05 25.89 -64.71
C ASP A 158 19.84 26.25 -65.61
N LEU A 159 18.63 26.28 -65.04
CA LEU A 159 17.37 26.55 -65.76
C LEU A 159 16.96 28.03 -65.76
N SER A 160 17.42 28.81 -64.80
CA SER A 160 16.99 30.19 -64.55
C SER A 160 17.12 31.10 -65.77
N GLN A 161 18.17 30.89 -66.57
CA GLN A 161 18.45 31.63 -67.80
C GLN A 161 17.40 31.43 -68.90
N PHE A 162 16.71 30.30 -68.90
CA PHE A 162 15.68 29.97 -69.89
C PHE A 162 14.28 30.34 -69.42
N ALA A 163 14.07 30.39 -68.11
CA ALA A 163 12.75 30.58 -67.51
C ALA A 163 12.35 32.06 -67.34
N GLY A 164 13.30 33.00 -67.49
CA GLY A 164 13.03 34.44 -67.39
C GLY A 164 12.55 34.90 -66.00
N MET A 165 12.86 34.14 -64.95
CA MET A 165 12.45 34.41 -63.56
C MET A 165 13.65 34.64 -62.65
N THR A 166 13.50 35.52 -61.66
CA THR A 166 14.56 35.77 -60.67
C THR A 166 14.63 34.64 -59.64
N PHE A 167 15.77 34.51 -58.96
CA PHE A 167 15.95 33.54 -57.88
C PHE A 167 14.97 33.78 -56.71
N GLU A 168 14.75 35.05 -56.34
CA GLU A 168 13.77 35.45 -55.33
C GLU A 168 12.35 35.03 -55.72
N GLU A 169 11.93 35.27 -56.97
CA GLU A 169 10.60 34.89 -57.44
C GLU A 169 10.42 33.36 -57.40
N PHE A 170 11.44 32.61 -57.83
CA PHE A 170 11.43 31.15 -57.76
C PHE A 170 11.29 30.66 -56.32
N VAL A 171 12.13 31.15 -55.40
CA VAL A 171 12.10 30.74 -53.98
C VAL A 171 10.76 31.10 -53.34
N ARG A 172 10.20 32.28 -53.63
CA ARG A 172 8.91 32.71 -53.10
C ARG A 172 7.78 31.80 -53.57
N ARG A 173 7.69 31.51 -54.87
CA ARG A 173 6.67 30.59 -55.42
C ARG A 173 6.82 29.17 -54.88
N PHE A 174 8.06 28.69 -54.80
CA PHE A 174 8.33 27.38 -54.22
C PHE A 174 7.86 27.32 -52.76
N LEU A 175 8.31 28.27 -51.95
CA LEU A 175 8.02 28.29 -50.52
C LEU A 175 6.52 28.47 -50.27
N GLU A 176 5.82 29.25 -51.09
CA GLU A 176 4.36 29.36 -51.03
C GLU A 176 3.68 27.99 -51.21
N ASN A 177 4.04 27.25 -52.26
CA ASN A 177 3.46 25.93 -52.51
C ASN A 177 3.81 24.94 -51.38
N TYR A 178 5.07 24.93 -50.95
CA TYR A 178 5.54 24.08 -49.85
C TYR A 178 4.75 24.36 -48.55
N LEU A 179 4.59 25.64 -48.18
CA LEU A 179 3.88 26.02 -46.97
C LEU A 179 2.37 25.75 -47.07
N LYS A 180 1.79 25.82 -48.27
CA LYS A 180 0.40 25.41 -48.52
C LYS A 180 0.20 23.91 -48.35
N ASP A 181 1.11 23.10 -48.90
CA ASP A 181 1.06 21.64 -48.78
C ASP A 181 1.23 21.19 -47.32
N MET A 182 2.10 21.89 -46.58
CA MET A 182 2.29 21.70 -45.14
C MET A 182 1.15 22.29 -44.28
N LYS A 183 0.14 22.91 -44.90
CA LYS A 183 -0.99 23.60 -44.24
C LYS A 183 -0.58 24.70 -43.26
N ILE A 184 0.61 25.27 -43.45
CA ILE A 184 1.11 26.43 -42.70
C ILE A 184 0.51 27.69 -43.31
N LEU A 185 0.54 27.81 -44.64
CA LEU A 185 -0.05 28.91 -45.39
C LEU A 185 -1.43 28.49 -45.94
N PRO A 186 -2.53 29.22 -45.67
CA PRO A 186 -3.83 28.93 -46.26
C PRO A 186 -3.82 28.97 -47.79
N LYS A 187 -4.69 28.18 -48.44
CA LYS A 187 -4.71 28.04 -49.91
C LYS A 187 -5.01 29.36 -50.65
N ASP A 188 -5.79 30.23 -50.01
CA ASP A 188 -6.23 31.54 -50.50
C ASP A 188 -5.22 32.67 -50.24
N LYS A 189 -4.13 32.40 -49.51
CA LYS A 189 -3.07 33.37 -49.24
C LYS A 189 -1.88 33.13 -50.17
N SER A 190 -1.08 34.16 -50.38
CA SER A 190 0.17 34.08 -51.16
C SER A 190 1.31 34.80 -50.46
N LEU A 191 2.53 34.41 -50.81
CA LEU A 191 3.74 35.11 -50.37
C LEU A 191 4.05 36.21 -51.36
N THR A 192 4.36 37.41 -50.87
CA THR A 192 4.71 38.57 -51.70
C THR A 192 6.10 39.10 -51.33
N SER A 193 6.67 39.99 -52.14
CA SER A 193 7.71 40.91 -51.66
C SER A 193 7.06 42.22 -51.25
N THR A 194 7.64 42.89 -50.27
CA THR A 194 7.15 44.19 -49.78
C THR A 194 8.29 45.01 -49.19
N ILE A 195 8.06 46.31 -49.00
CA ILE A 195 9.00 47.20 -48.30
C ILE A 195 8.32 47.69 -47.03
N ILE A 196 9.00 47.53 -45.89
CA ILE A 196 8.50 47.95 -44.59
C ILE A 196 9.57 48.82 -43.94
N GLU A 197 9.24 50.07 -43.63
CA GLU A 197 10.16 51.02 -42.98
C GLU A 197 11.53 51.13 -43.68
N GLY A 198 11.55 51.00 -45.00
CA GLY A 198 12.77 51.06 -45.83
C GLY A 198 13.53 49.74 -45.98
N GLU A 199 13.11 48.67 -45.29
CA GLU A 199 13.65 47.32 -45.47
C GLU A 199 12.80 46.57 -46.51
N GLU A 200 13.44 46.13 -47.60
CA GLU A 200 12.83 45.20 -48.56
C GLU A 200 12.75 43.81 -47.94
N ILE A 201 11.62 43.11 -48.09
CA ILE A 201 11.40 41.76 -47.57
C ILE A 201 11.02 40.87 -48.75
N ASP A 202 11.88 39.89 -49.06
CA ASP A 202 11.75 39.07 -50.28
C ASP A 202 10.57 38.11 -50.23
N VAL A 203 10.25 37.62 -49.03
CA VAL A 203 9.12 36.73 -48.76
C VAL A 203 8.32 37.31 -47.60
N PHE A 204 7.05 37.61 -47.81
CA PHE A 204 6.20 38.23 -46.81
C PHE A 204 4.80 37.61 -46.80
N SER A 205 4.30 37.36 -45.59
CA SER A 205 2.88 37.14 -45.30
C SER A 205 2.56 37.76 -43.94
N GLU A 206 1.47 38.52 -43.86
CA GLU A 206 1.03 39.12 -42.59
C GLU A 206 0.35 38.09 -41.68
N ASP A 207 -0.45 37.20 -42.28
CA ASP A 207 -1.22 36.19 -41.57
C ASP A 207 -1.33 34.90 -42.43
N PRO A 208 -0.63 33.82 -42.05
CA PRO A 208 0.27 33.70 -40.89
C PRO A 208 1.51 34.61 -41.00
N PRO A 209 2.09 35.07 -39.87
CA PRO A 209 3.21 36.01 -39.89
C PRO A 209 4.48 35.31 -40.36
N ILE A 210 4.89 35.58 -41.59
CA ILE A 210 6.05 34.96 -42.26
C ILE A 210 6.89 36.07 -42.88
N ILE A 211 8.19 35.99 -42.67
CA ILE A 211 9.17 36.76 -43.43
C ILE A 211 10.28 35.85 -43.95
N GLY A 212 10.91 36.24 -45.04
CA GLY A 212 12.10 35.58 -45.53
C GLY A 212 13.05 36.47 -46.30
N GLU A 213 14.31 36.07 -46.23
CA GLU A 213 15.45 36.64 -46.95
C GLU A 213 15.98 35.62 -47.93
N VAL A 214 16.24 36.05 -49.16
CA VAL A 214 16.76 35.22 -50.23
C VAL A 214 18.08 35.80 -50.72
N THR A 215 19.15 35.02 -50.61
CA THR A 215 20.51 35.46 -50.97
C THR A 215 21.16 34.48 -51.94
N SER A 216 21.63 34.97 -53.09
CA SER A 216 22.31 34.13 -54.08
C SER A 216 23.68 33.62 -53.60
N PHE A 217 24.45 34.44 -52.90
CA PHE A 217 25.76 34.06 -52.41
C PHE A 217 26.15 34.84 -51.16
N THR A 218 26.74 34.16 -50.16
CA THR A 218 27.36 34.84 -49.01
C THR A 218 28.58 34.10 -48.48
N GLN A 219 29.52 34.87 -47.91
CA GLN A 219 30.68 34.38 -47.17
C GLN A 219 30.72 34.86 -45.72
N SER A 220 29.73 35.63 -45.28
CA SER A 220 29.61 36.14 -43.90
C SER A 220 28.28 35.71 -43.27
N THR A 221 28.14 35.98 -41.97
CA THR A 221 26.91 35.75 -41.22
C THR A 221 25.97 36.96 -41.22
N ASP A 222 26.26 37.99 -42.00
CA ASP A 222 25.48 39.25 -42.02
C ASP A 222 24.02 39.04 -42.45
N GLU A 223 23.74 38.01 -43.24
CA GLU A 223 22.38 37.63 -43.63
C GLU A 223 21.50 37.27 -42.43
N ILE A 224 22.07 36.74 -41.34
CA ILE A 224 21.34 36.52 -40.09
C ILE A 224 20.90 37.86 -39.50
N ASN A 225 21.79 38.86 -39.50
CA ASN A 225 21.46 40.18 -38.98
C ASN A 225 20.40 40.86 -39.85
N LYS A 226 20.45 40.69 -41.19
CA LYS A 226 19.42 41.21 -42.09
C LYS A 226 18.04 40.65 -41.77
N ILE A 227 17.88 39.33 -41.69
CA ILE A 227 16.58 38.72 -41.41
C ILE A 227 16.07 39.08 -40.00
N LEU A 228 16.97 39.25 -39.02
CA LEU A 228 16.60 39.72 -37.68
C LEU A 228 16.11 41.17 -37.67
N ARG A 229 16.77 42.08 -38.41
CA ARG A 229 16.28 43.46 -38.59
C ARG A 229 14.90 43.50 -39.24
N LYS A 230 14.70 42.70 -40.29
CA LYS A 230 13.39 42.57 -40.97
C LYS A 230 12.32 42.02 -40.03
N ALA A 231 12.67 41.06 -39.17
CA ALA A 231 11.77 40.56 -38.13
C ALA A 231 11.40 41.64 -37.10
N GLU A 232 12.36 42.47 -36.70
CA GLU A 232 12.11 43.57 -35.78
C GLU A 232 11.16 44.61 -36.38
N VAL A 233 11.38 45.02 -37.63
CA VAL A 233 10.49 45.92 -38.34
C VAL A 233 9.07 45.34 -38.46
N PHE A 234 8.95 44.06 -38.83
CA PHE A 234 7.66 43.37 -38.87
C PHE A 234 6.97 43.40 -37.50
N ARG A 235 7.71 43.11 -36.42
CA ARG A 235 7.16 43.11 -35.05
C ARG A 235 6.66 44.48 -34.63
N ARG A 236 7.41 45.55 -34.93
CA ARG A 236 6.99 46.92 -34.61
C ARG A 236 5.70 47.30 -35.33
N LYS A 237 5.57 46.91 -36.60
CA LYS A 237 4.40 47.27 -37.42
C LYS A 237 3.16 46.41 -37.13
N TYR A 238 3.31 45.11 -36.92
CA TYR A 238 2.19 44.17 -36.85
C TYR A 238 1.97 43.54 -35.46
N GLY A 239 2.89 43.75 -34.51
CA GLY A 239 2.77 43.23 -33.15
C GLY A 239 2.84 41.69 -33.02
N LYS A 240 3.26 40.98 -34.08
CA LYS A 240 3.38 39.51 -34.13
C LYS A 240 4.84 39.10 -34.38
N GLU A 241 5.28 38.00 -33.78
CA GLU A 241 6.60 37.40 -34.08
C GLU A 241 6.49 36.55 -35.36
N PRO A 242 7.25 36.86 -36.42
CA PRO A 242 7.17 36.11 -37.66
C PRO A 242 8.04 34.85 -37.64
N ALA A 243 7.58 33.83 -38.37
CA ALA A 243 8.43 32.75 -38.83
C ALA A 243 9.47 33.31 -39.79
N LYS A 244 10.75 33.04 -39.52
CA LYS A 244 11.89 33.58 -40.27
C LYS A 244 12.44 32.50 -41.19
N TYR A 245 12.54 32.80 -42.48
CA TYR A 245 13.17 31.93 -43.46
C TYR A 245 14.40 32.63 -44.04
N LEU A 246 15.56 31.98 -44.03
CA LEU A 246 16.77 32.48 -44.68
C LEU A 246 17.19 31.47 -45.73
N ILE A 247 17.05 31.82 -47.01
CA ILE A 247 17.34 30.95 -48.14
C ILE A 247 18.60 31.46 -48.83
N ILE A 248 19.67 30.67 -48.78
CA ILE A 248 20.96 31.02 -49.37
C ILE A 248 21.27 30.03 -50.50
N MET A 249 21.43 30.49 -51.73
CA MET A 249 21.73 29.59 -52.85
C MET A 249 23.13 28.98 -52.72
N THR A 250 24.16 29.78 -52.41
CA THR A 250 25.53 29.27 -52.25
C THR A 250 26.29 29.93 -51.09
N THR A 251 27.00 29.14 -50.28
CA THR A 251 27.95 29.64 -49.28
C THR A 251 29.14 28.69 -49.09
N ARG A 252 30.18 29.09 -48.35
CA ARG A 252 31.35 28.26 -48.06
C ARG A 252 31.13 27.40 -46.82
N LYS A 253 31.79 26.25 -46.75
CA LYS A 253 31.65 25.29 -45.63
C LYS A 253 31.92 25.90 -44.24
N LYS A 254 32.90 26.81 -44.13
CA LYS A 254 33.18 27.51 -42.86
C LYS A 254 31.99 28.38 -42.45
N THR A 255 31.55 29.27 -43.34
CA THR A 255 30.42 30.18 -43.12
C THR A 255 29.12 29.42 -42.86
N TYR A 256 28.87 28.30 -43.56
CA TYR A 256 27.69 27.47 -43.34
C TYR A 256 27.55 27.01 -41.88
N ARG A 257 28.65 26.57 -41.25
CA ARG A 257 28.61 26.11 -39.85
C ARG A 257 28.21 27.23 -38.91
N GLU A 258 28.79 28.41 -39.10
CA GLU A 258 28.49 29.61 -38.31
C GLU A 258 27.03 30.05 -38.52
N LEU A 259 26.54 30.07 -39.77
CA LEU A 259 25.15 30.35 -40.11
C LEU A 259 24.18 29.33 -39.47
N GLU A 260 24.51 28.04 -39.51
CA GLU A 260 23.67 26.97 -38.95
C GLU A 260 23.53 27.10 -37.43
N GLU A 261 24.64 27.38 -36.73
CA GLU A 261 24.63 27.61 -35.29
C GLU A 261 23.80 28.85 -34.92
N MET A 262 23.99 29.96 -35.63
CA MET A 262 23.24 31.20 -35.40
C MET A 262 21.75 31.03 -35.74
N ALA A 263 21.41 30.36 -36.84
CA ALA A 263 20.03 30.11 -37.23
C ALA A 263 19.28 29.30 -36.17
N LYS A 264 19.91 28.26 -35.60
CA LYS A 264 19.35 27.49 -34.47
C LYS A 264 19.13 28.38 -33.24
N LYS A 265 20.14 29.20 -32.89
CA LYS A 265 20.05 30.11 -31.74
C LYS A 265 18.89 31.10 -31.86
N TRP A 266 18.63 31.59 -33.06
CA TRP A 266 17.64 32.64 -33.32
C TRP A 266 16.31 32.13 -33.91
N ASN A 267 16.11 30.82 -33.95
CA ASN A 267 14.92 30.17 -34.52
C ASN A 267 14.62 30.63 -35.96
N ILE A 268 15.64 30.55 -36.83
CA ILE A 268 15.56 30.85 -38.25
C ILE A 268 15.57 29.55 -39.03
N ASN A 269 14.63 29.39 -39.96
CA ASN A 269 14.61 28.30 -40.93
C ASN A 269 15.67 28.59 -42.01
N LEU A 270 16.90 28.16 -41.76
CA LEU A 270 18.01 28.30 -42.69
C LEU A 270 17.95 27.20 -43.75
N ILE A 271 18.01 27.59 -45.01
CA ILE A 271 18.00 26.68 -46.14
C ILE A 271 19.14 27.05 -47.08
N VAL A 272 20.00 26.08 -47.41
CA VAL A 272 21.20 26.33 -48.23
C VAL A 272 21.23 25.43 -49.45
N GLY A 273 21.32 26.03 -50.64
CA GLY A 273 21.34 25.31 -51.92
C GLY A 273 22.61 24.50 -52.15
N LYS A 274 23.76 25.18 -52.06
CA LYS A 274 25.09 24.62 -52.31
C LYS A 274 26.08 25.11 -51.26
N ILE A 275 26.83 24.17 -50.70
CA ILE A 275 27.98 24.48 -49.84
C ILE A 275 29.25 24.21 -50.65
N SER A 276 29.97 25.27 -50.99
CA SER A 276 31.29 25.16 -51.64
C SER A 276 32.38 24.86 -50.61
N GLY A 277 33.41 24.14 -51.07
CA GLY A 277 34.59 23.79 -50.28
C GLY A 277 35.35 25.00 -49.78
#